data_AF-A0A3R9X5Q3-F1
#
_entry.id   AF-A0A3R9X5Q3-F1
#
_cell.length_a   1.000
_cell.length_b   1.000
_cell.length_c   1.000
_cell.angle_alpha   90.00
_cell.angle_beta   90.00
_cell.angle_gamma   90.00
#
_symmetry.space_group_name_H-M   'P 1'
#
loop_
_entity.id
_entity.type
_entity.pdbx_description
1 polymer ?
#
loop_
_entity_poly.entity_id
_entity_poly.type
_entity_poly.pdbx_seq_one_letter_code
_entity_poly.pdbx_strand_id
1 'polypeptide(L)' 'MTSSSGEVVQLYEITYLGTGPEPEARTVEASEVAAVIEYAGEHGVQVLVRPRRGQVEEPGTRKEDAS' A
#
# COMPACT_ATOMS: atom_id res chain seq x y z
N MET A 1 -30.34 -4.82 3.04
CA MET A 1 -29.21 -4.83 2.09
C MET A 1 -28.45 -3.53 2.29
N THR A 2 -27.49 -3.52 3.22
CA THR A 2 -26.57 -2.40 3.39
C THR A 2 -25.43 -2.62 2.41
N SER A 3 -25.45 -1.87 1.31
CA SER A 3 -24.34 -1.80 0.37
C SER A 3 -23.17 -1.15 1.09
N SER A 4 -22.22 -1.95 1.56
CA SER A 4 -20.90 -1.47 1.93
C SER A 4 -20.23 -0.98 0.66
N SER A 5 -20.38 0.30 0.33
CA SER A 5 -19.50 0.99 -0.60
C SER A 5 -18.16 1.21 0.11
N GLY A 6 -17.44 0.11 0.37
CA GLY A 6 -16.04 0.17 0.74
C GLY A 6 -15.27 0.65 -0.49
N GLU A 7 -14.64 1.81 -0.40
CA GLU A 7 -13.75 2.26 -1.47
C GLU A 7 -12.66 1.21 -1.64
N VAL A 8 -12.61 0.62 -2.84
CA VAL A 8 -11.55 -0.32 -3.20
C VAL A 8 -10.29 0.51 -3.42
N VAL A 9 -9.52 0.73 -2.36
CA VAL A 9 -8.23 1.42 -2.46
C VAL A 9 -7.23 0.47 -3.10
N GLN A 10 -6.69 0.86 -4.27
CA GLN A 10 -5.65 0.10 -4.95
C GLN A 10 -4.32 0.29 -4.21
N LEU A 11 -3.77 -0.80 -3.70
CA LEU A 11 -2.48 -0.80 -2.99
C LEU A 11 -1.34 -1.25 -3.90
N TYR A 12 -0.15 -0.74 -3.59
CA TYR A 12 1.11 -1.09 -4.25
C TYR A 12 2.16 -1.45 -3.19
N GLU A 13 2.96 -2.48 -3.49
CA GLU A 13 4.19 -2.79 -2.78
C GLU A 13 5.34 -2.03 -3.45
N ILE A 14 6.10 -1.31 -2.63
CA ILE A 14 7.31 -0.57 -3.01
C ILE A 14 8.49 -1.27 -2.36
N THR A 15 9.49 -1.66 -3.14
CA THR A 15 10.78 -2.16 -2.64
C THR A 15 11.89 -1.18 -2.97
N TYR A 16 12.60 -0.67 -1.96
CA TYR A 16 13.78 0.17 -2.14
C TYR A 16 15.02 -0.70 -2.37
N LEU A 17 15.71 -0.44 -3.47
CA LEU A 17 16.89 -1.17 -3.90
C LEU A 17 18.13 -0.31 -3.61
N GLY A 18 19.06 -0.83 -2.81
CA GLY A 18 20.41 -0.24 -2.64
C GLY A 18 20.61 0.68 -1.44
N THR A 19 19.67 0.77 -0.50
CA THR A 19 19.80 1.60 0.72
C THR A 19 20.51 0.90 1.89
N GLY A 20 20.86 -0.38 1.79
CA GLY A 20 21.50 -1.17 2.86
C GLY A 20 21.71 -2.65 2.49
N PRO A 21 22.10 -3.50 3.46
CA PRO A 21 22.35 -4.92 3.23
C PRO A 21 21.09 -5.73 2.89
N GLU A 22 19.89 -5.21 3.22
CA GLU A 22 18.61 -5.86 2.90
C GLU A 22 17.66 -4.88 2.19
N PRO A 23 16.89 -5.34 1.19
CA PRO A 23 15.86 -4.53 0.55
C PRO A 23 14.73 -4.21 1.53
N GLU A 24 14.34 -2.95 1.62
CA GLU A 24 13.19 -2.52 2.43
C GLU A 24 11.93 -2.49 1.56
N ALA A 25 10.85 -3.16 2.01
CA ALA A 25 9.56 -3.18 1.31
C ALA A 25 8.44 -2.57 2.15
N ARG A 26 7.62 -1.72 1.54
CA ARG A 26 6.43 -1.10 2.17
C ARG A 26 5.22 -1.13 1.26
N THR A 27 4.03 -1.15 1.84
CA THR A 27 2.76 -1.03 1.07
C THR A 27 2.26 0.41 1.14
N VAL A 28 1.85 0.97 0.01
CA VAL A 28 1.34 2.34 -0.12
C VAL A 28 0.07 2.35 -0.97
N GLU A 29 -0.71 3.42 -0.86
CA GLU A 29 -1.84 3.65 -1.74
C GLU A 29 -1.40 4.10 -3.15
N ALA A 30 -2.27 3.92 -4.14
CA ALA A 30 -2.04 4.41 -5.49
C ALA A 30 -1.73 5.92 -5.55
N SER A 31 -2.38 6.70 -4.69
CA SER A 31 -2.18 8.14 -4.52
C SER A 31 -0.75 8.50 -4.09
N GLU A 32 -0.09 7.62 -3.35
CA GLU A 32 1.23 7.84 -2.77
C GLU A 32 2.39 7.38 -3.67
N VAL A 33 2.11 6.62 -4.74
CA VAL A 33 3.15 6.10 -5.65
C VAL A 33 3.96 7.23 -6.30
N ALA A 34 3.33 8.35 -6.64
CA ALA A 34 4.02 9.50 -7.25
C ALA A 34 5.08 10.09 -6.31
N ALA A 35 4.73 10.30 -5.04
CA ALA A 35 5.64 10.82 -4.02
C ALA A 35 6.82 9.87 -3.75
N VAL A 36 6.59 8.54 -3.80
CA VAL A 36 7.65 7.53 -3.70
C VAL A 36 8.66 7.66 -4.83
N ILE A 37 8.19 7.84 -6.07
CA ILE A 37 9.05 7.95 -7.25
C ILE A 37 9.85 9.25 -7.21
N GLU A 38 9.23 10.35 -6.78
CA GLU A 38 9.89 11.64 -6.63
C GLU A 38 11.03 11.55 -5.60
N TYR A 39 10.73 11.02 -4.40
CA TYR A 39 11.74 10.75 -3.37
C TYR A 39 12.89 9.87 -3.90
N ALA A 40 12.58 8.80 -4.64
CA ALA A 40 13.59 7.92 -5.22
C ALA A 40 14.52 8.68 -6.19
N GLY A 41 13.95 9.57 -7.01
CA GLY A 41 14.69 10.45 -7.92
C GLY A 41 15.58 11.46 -7.18
N GLU A 42 15.06 12.14 -6.17
CA GLU A 42 15.81 13.13 -5.37
C GLU A 42 16.98 12.52 -4.62
N HIS A 43 16.83 11.28 -4.14
CA HIS A 43 17.83 10.60 -3.33
C HIS A 43 18.71 9.60 -4.11
N GLY A 44 18.50 9.46 -5.43
CA GLY A 44 19.27 8.53 -6.26
C GLY A 44 19.06 7.05 -5.91
N VAL A 45 17.88 6.71 -5.37
CA VAL A 45 17.50 5.36 -4.96
C VAL A 45 16.69 4.69 -6.05
N GLN A 46 16.89 3.39 -6.27
CA GLN A 46 16.04 2.62 -7.19
C GLN A 46 14.87 2.02 -6.43
N VAL A 47 13.68 2.04 -7.02
CA VAL A 47 12.47 1.44 -6.43
C VAL A 47 11.81 0.45 -7.38
N LEU A 48 11.35 -0.67 -6.86
CA LEU A 48 10.49 -1.63 -7.56
C LEU A 48 9.05 -1.44 -7.09
N VAL A 49 8.13 -1.22 -8.04
CA VAL A 49 6.70 -1.01 -7.76
C VAL A 49 5.90 -2.20 -8.26
N ARG A 50 5.10 -2.83 -7.38
CA ARG A 50 4.25 -3.97 -7.72
C ARG A 50 2.81 -3.75 -7.25
N PRO A 51 1.79 -3.91 -8.12
CA PRO A 51 0.41 -3.86 -7.66
C PRO A 51 0.15 -5.03 -6.70
N ARG A 52 -0.44 -4.75 -5.54
CA ARG A 52 -0.81 -5.80 -4.60
C ARG A 52 -2.15 -6.40 -5.04
N ARG A 53 -2.17 -7.71 -5.28
CA ARG A 53 -3.42 -8.43 -5.57
C ARG A 53 -4.12 -8.76 -4.24
N GLY A 54 -5.03 -7.88 -3.83
CA GLY A 54 -5.87 -8.07 -2.65
C GLY A 54 -6.50 -6.74 -2.24
N GLN A 55 -7.83 -6.70 -2.23
CA GLN A 55 -8.58 -5.60 -1.63
C GLN A 55 -8.37 -5.74 -0.11
N VAL A 56 -7.72 -4.77 0.52
CA VAL A 56 -7.73 -4.71 1.98
C VAL A 56 -9.11 -4.17 2.33
N GLU A 57 -10.02 -5.07 2.72
CA GLU A 57 -11.20 -4.66 3.47
C GLU A 57 -10.69 -3.85 4.66
N GLU A 58 -11.09 -2.58 4.75
CA GLU A 58 -10.98 -1.83 6.00
C GLU A 58 -11.52 -2.73 7.12
N PRO A 59 -10.90 -2.78 8.31
CA PRO A 59 -11.40 -3.59 9.41
C PRO A 59 -12.77 -3.02 9.82
N GLY A 60 -13.82 -3.53 9.17
CA GLY A 60 -15.20 -3.26 9.52
C GLY A 60 -15.33 -3.62 10.98
N THR A 61 -15.68 -2.62 11.80
CA THR A 61 -15.94 -2.78 13.22
C THR A 61 -16.95 -3.92 13.38
N ARG A 62 -16.43 -5.12 13.69
CA ARG A 62 -17.25 -6.28 14.00
C ARG A 62 -17.98 -5.93 15.30
N LYS A 63 -19.21 -5.41 15.20
CA LYS A 63 -20.13 -5.47 16.32
C LYS A 63 -20.38 -6.95 16.58
N GLU A 64 -19.74 -7.45 17.64
CA GLU A 64 -20.15 -8.65 18.35
C GLU A 64 -21.61 -8.47 18.76
N ASP A 65 -22.51 -9.16 18.06
CA ASP A 65 -23.84 -9.46 18.59
C ASP A 65 -23.66 -10.54 19.66
N ALA A 66 -23.68 -10.11 20.92
CA ALA A 66 -23.81 -11.00 22.07
C ALA A 66 -25.27 -11.49 22.14
N SER A 67 -25.46 -12.80 22.19
CA SER A 67 -26.70 -13.44 22.67
C SER A 67 -26.43 -14.11 24.01
#